data_AF-A0AAD9KRJ6-F1
#
_entry.id   AF-A0AAD9KRJ6-F1
#
_cell.length_a   1.000
_cell.length_b   1.000
_cell.length_c   1.000
_cell.angle_alpha   90.00
_cell.angle_beta   90.00
_cell.angle_gamma   90.00
#
_symmetry.space_group_name_H-M   'P 1'
#
loop_
_entity.id
_entity.type
_entity.pdbx_description
1 polymer ?
#
loop_
_entity_poly.entity_id
_entity_poly.type
_entity_poly.pdbx_seq_one_letter_code
_entity_poly.pdbx_strand_id
1 'polypeptide(L)'
;MKTFVPFLFSLFALLLQSSCAGSAYTWKTRRPRYRYRNYRLVGHVINTIHGNVAIVTQCALACLRDDKCRSFNFFEHRRRCELNDRSHVTKARDKKWSRGCVYYARDAFSINTRAIGDKNLVCLHGGVKVTTRRPSGRHVTTCACADEWTGRRCETKGQRHNNKLC
;
A
#
# COMPACT_ATOMS: atom_id res chain seq x y z
N MET A 1 31.90 6.50 57.36
CA MET A 1 32.17 5.70 56.14
C MET A 1 30.81 5.17 55.67
N LYS A 2 30.22 5.72 54.59
CA LYS A 2 30.33 5.21 53.21
C LYS A 2 30.02 3.70 53.18
N THR A 3 28.98 3.17 52.52
CA THR A 3 28.34 3.58 51.26
C THR A 3 27.19 2.60 50.91
N PHE A 4 26.19 3.13 50.19
CA PHE A 4 25.46 2.51 49.06
C PHE A 4 24.40 1.41 49.27
N VAL A 5 23.15 1.89 49.33
CA VAL A 5 21.92 1.32 48.74
C VAL A 5 21.96 1.53 47.21
N PRO A 6 21.26 0.81 46.31
CA PRO A 6 20.76 -0.58 46.30
C PRO A 6 21.17 -1.35 45.02
N PHE A 7 21.07 -2.68 45.08
CA PHE A 7 20.99 -3.60 43.94
C PHE A 7 19.69 -3.40 43.13
N LEU A 8 19.55 -2.29 42.39
CA LEU A 8 18.40 -2.03 41.50
C LEU A 8 18.81 -1.51 40.11
N PHE A 9 19.89 -2.03 39.53
CA PHE A 9 20.35 -1.58 38.21
C PHE A 9 20.56 -2.67 37.15
N SER A 10 19.98 -3.87 37.31
CA SER A 10 20.15 -4.93 36.29
C SER A 10 18.84 -5.56 35.79
N LEU A 11 17.72 -4.84 35.80
CA LEU A 11 16.46 -5.31 35.20
C LEU A 11 15.77 -4.32 34.26
N PHE A 12 16.42 -3.19 33.97
CA PHE A 12 15.83 -2.10 33.18
C PHE A 12 16.52 -1.85 31.83
N ALA A 13 17.09 -2.89 31.21
CA ALA A 13 17.72 -2.79 29.88
C ALA A 13 17.11 -3.74 28.84
N LEU A 14 15.86 -4.22 29.03
CA LEU A 14 15.19 -5.13 28.10
C LEU A 14 13.84 -4.62 27.58
N LEU A 15 13.50 -3.34 27.76
CA LEU A 15 12.19 -2.81 27.34
C LEU A 15 12.28 -1.71 26.29
N LEU A 16 12.94 -1.99 25.17
CA LEU A 16 12.64 -1.30 23.90
C LEU A 16 12.74 -2.29 22.72
N GLN A 17 12.17 -3.49 22.87
CA GLN A 17 11.73 -4.23 21.69
C GLN A 17 10.48 -3.52 21.16
N SER A 18 10.69 -2.50 20.33
CA SER A 18 9.65 -1.94 19.48
C SER A 18 9.23 -3.05 18.52
N SER A 19 8.27 -3.86 18.95
CA SER A 19 7.64 -4.85 18.11
C SER A 19 6.82 -4.06 17.11
N CYS A 20 7.36 -3.89 15.90
CA CYS A 20 6.55 -3.48 14.77
C CYS A 20 5.46 -4.53 14.61
N ALA A 21 4.27 -4.26 15.16
CA ALA A 21 3.07 -5.07 14.98
C ALA A 21 2.54 -4.88 13.54
N GLY A 22 3.34 -5.29 12.55
CA GLY A 22 2.96 -5.34 11.15
C GLY A 22 1.90 -6.41 10.96
N SER A 23 0.78 -6.06 10.34
CA SER A 23 -0.22 -7.06 9.95
C SER A 23 0.29 -7.80 8.72
N ALA A 24 0.64 -9.08 8.86
CA ALA A 24 0.88 -9.97 7.73
C ALA A 24 -0.48 -10.43 7.18
N TYR A 25 -0.74 -10.22 5.89
CA TYR A 25 -1.97 -10.70 5.25
C TYR A 25 -1.70 -11.94 4.42
N THR A 26 -2.62 -12.89 4.54
CA THR A 26 -2.64 -14.07 3.67
C THR A 26 -3.16 -13.67 2.28
N TRP A 27 -2.25 -13.68 1.31
CA TRP A 27 -2.59 -13.55 -0.10
C TRP A 27 -3.12 -14.88 -0.63
N LYS A 28 -4.27 -14.86 -1.31
CA LYS A 28 -4.74 -16.00 -2.09
C LYS A 28 -4.25 -15.84 -3.52
N THR A 29 -3.43 -16.78 -3.99
CA THR A 29 -2.97 -16.79 -5.38
C THR A 29 -3.81 -17.74 -6.22
N ARG A 30 -4.30 -17.29 -7.38
CA ARG A 30 -5.00 -18.15 -8.33
C ARG A 30 -4.02 -18.60 -9.43
N ARG A 31 -3.51 -19.83 -9.33
CA ARG A 31 -2.69 -20.49 -10.38
C ARG A 31 -3.56 -21.46 -11.18
N PRO A 32 -3.25 -21.77 -12.46
CA PRO A 32 -2.12 -21.30 -13.27
C PRO A 32 -2.49 -20.31 -14.39
N ARG A 33 -3.78 -20.03 -14.64
CA ARG A 33 -4.24 -19.27 -15.82
C ARG A 33 -3.92 -17.76 -15.81
N TYR A 34 -3.40 -17.23 -14.72
CA TYR A 34 -3.28 -15.78 -14.50
C TYR A 34 -1.85 -15.27 -14.33
N ARG A 35 -0.84 -16.12 -14.58
CA ARG A 35 0.59 -15.81 -14.43
C ARG A 35 1.40 -16.35 -15.61
N TYR A 36 2.25 -15.51 -16.18
CA TYR A 36 3.09 -15.88 -17.33
C TYR A 36 4.53 -15.39 -17.12
N ARG A 37 5.49 -16.33 -16.99
CA ARG A 37 6.92 -16.02 -16.86
C ARG A 37 7.52 -15.63 -18.21
N ASN A 38 8.46 -14.69 -18.20
CA ASN A 38 9.11 -14.13 -19.41
C ASN A 38 8.12 -13.49 -20.38
N TYR A 39 7.03 -12.92 -19.87
CA TYR A 39 6.06 -12.18 -20.66
C TYR A 39 5.71 -10.86 -19.99
N ARG A 40 5.31 -9.89 -20.80
CA ARG A 40 4.73 -8.62 -20.38
C ARG A 40 3.60 -8.22 -21.31
N LEU A 41 2.65 -7.43 -20.83
CA LEU A 41 1.67 -6.76 -21.68
C LEU A 41 2.24 -5.40 -22.10
N VAL A 42 2.23 -5.09 -23.40
CA VAL A 42 2.82 -3.86 -23.96
C VAL A 42 1.73 -2.89 -24.44
N GLY A 43 1.98 -1.59 -24.35
CA GLY A 43 1.08 -0.56 -24.89
C GLY A 43 -0.13 -0.20 -24.02
N HIS A 44 -0.25 -0.79 -22.83
CA HIS A 44 -1.41 -0.60 -21.93
C HIS A 44 -1.02 -0.09 -20.54
N VAL A 45 0.20 0.41 -20.36
CA VAL A 45 0.73 0.85 -19.07
C VAL A 45 0.08 2.17 -18.65
N ILE A 46 -0.57 2.17 -17.49
CA ILE A 46 -1.21 3.36 -16.89
C ILE A 46 -0.40 3.96 -15.75
N ASN A 47 0.48 3.17 -15.13
CA ASN A 47 1.35 3.64 -14.06
C ASN A 47 2.60 2.75 -13.96
N THR A 48 3.74 3.33 -13.61
CA THR A 48 4.99 2.60 -13.34
C THR A 48 5.52 2.95 -11.96
N ILE A 49 5.76 1.92 -11.14
CA ILE A 49 6.30 2.05 -9.79
C ILE A 49 7.78 1.65 -9.83
N HIS A 50 8.68 2.55 -9.46
CA HIS A 50 10.14 2.37 -9.51
C HIS A 50 10.81 2.26 -8.14
N GLY A 51 11.99 1.65 -8.08
CA GLY A 51 12.99 1.79 -7.00
C GLY A 51 12.65 1.10 -5.67
N ASN A 52 11.37 0.90 -5.37
CA ASN A 52 10.89 0.45 -4.05
C ASN A 52 10.09 -0.85 -4.10
N VAL A 53 10.11 -1.57 -5.23
CA VAL A 53 9.42 -2.85 -5.35
C VAL A 53 10.37 -3.99 -5.03
N ALA A 54 10.22 -4.60 -3.86
CA ALA A 54 10.98 -5.77 -3.42
C ALA A 54 10.24 -7.08 -3.72
N ILE A 55 8.90 -7.07 -3.68
CA ILE A 55 8.09 -8.30 -3.80
C ILE A 55 6.86 -8.08 -4.69
N VAL A 56 6.44 -9.14 -5.40
CA VAL A 56 5.31 -9.11 -6.34
C VAL A 56 4.00 -8.62 -5.71
N THR A 57 3.78 -8.89 -4.42
CA THR A 57 2.56 -8.49 -3.70
C THR A 57 2.44 -6.98 -3.54
N GLN A 58 3.53 -6.20 -3.61
CA GLN A 58 3.46 -4.74 -3.66
C GLN A 58 2.79 -4.26 -4.95
N CYS A 59 3.12 -4.88 -6.09
CA CYS A 59 2.48 -4.59 -7.37
C CYS A 59 1.04 -5.08 -7.43
N ALA A 60 0.76 -6.26 -6.86
CA ALA A 60 -0.60 -6.75 -6.72
C ALA A 60 -1.45 -5.78 -5.88
N LEU A 61 -0.93 -5.29 -4.75
CA LEU A 61 -1.63 -4.33 -3.90
C LEU A 61 -1.87 -3.00 -4.62
N ALA A 62 -0.87 -2.49 -5.32
CA ALA A 62 -1.01 -1.27 -6.11
C ALA A 62 -2.06 -1.42 -7.21
N CYS A 63 -2.03 -2.53 -7.96
CA CYS A 63 -3.03 -2.85 -8.96
C CYS A 63 -4.43 -2.97 -8.34
N LEU A 64 -4.57 -3.66 -7.21
CA LEU A 64 -5.87 -3.80 -6.54
C LEU A 64 -6.40 -2.45 -6.06
N ARG A 65 -5.56 -1.49 -5.68
CA ARG A 65 -5.95 -0.13 -5.26
C ARG A 65 -6.38 0.77 -6.41
N ASP A 66 -5.96 0.48 -7.63
CA ASP A 66 -6.34 1.21 -8.84
C ASP A 66 -7.45 0.47 -9.59
N ASP A 67 -8.66 1.05 -9.68
CA ASP A 67 -9.80 0.38 -10.34
C ASP A 67 -9.66 0.24 -11.85
N LYS A 68 -8.77 1.02 -12.49
CA LYS A 68 -8.46 0.88 -13.91
C LYS A 68 -7.54 -0.30 -14.16
N CYS A 69 -6.72 -0.70 -13.18
CA CYS A 69 -5.74 -1.77 -13.37
C CYS A 69 -6.41 -3.12 -13.66
N ARG A 70 -6.03 -3.80 -14.74
CA ARG A 70 -6.52 -5.14 -15.11
C ARG A 70 -5.43 -6.19 -15.16
N SER A 71 -4.16 -5.78 -15.15
CA SER A 71 -2.99 -6.66 -15.03
C SER A 71 -1.75 -5.84 -14.65
N PHE A 72 -0.64 -6.50 -14.37
CA PHE A 72 0.63 -5.83 -14.16
C PHE A 72 1.83 -6.66 -14.63
N ASN A 73 2.90 -5.96 -15.01
CA ASN A 73 4.19 -6.53 -15.36
C ASN A 73 5.15 -6.34 -14.17
N PHE A 74 5.73 -7.42 -13.65
CA PHE A 74 6.70 -7.36 -12.57
C PHE A 74 8.11 -7.63 -13.09
N PHE A 75 9.02 -6.68 -12.86
CA PHE A 75 10.43 -6.79 -13.23
C PHE A 75 11.27 -6.90 -11.96
N GLU A 76 11.50 -8.13 -11.51
CA GLU A 76 12.15 -8.44 -10.23
C GLU A 76 13.54 -7.77 -10.12
N HIS A 77 14.41 -8.00 -11.11
CA HIS A 77 15.76 -7.42 -11.12
C HIS A 77 15.80 -5.89 -11.21
N ARG A 78 14.75 -5.27 -11.77
CA ARG A 78 14.66 -3.81 -11.90
C ARG A 78 13.87 -3.17 -10.77
N ARG A 79 13.40 -3.98 -9.80
CA ARG A 79 12.63 -3.54 -8.64
C ARG A 79 11.49 -2.59 -9.00
N ARG A 80 10.75 -2.94 -10.06
CA ARG A 80 9.67 -2.11 -10.61
C ARG A 80 8.48 -2.94 -11.07
N CYS A 81 7.33 -2.28 -11.19
CA CYS A 81 6.20 -2.82 -11.94
C CYS A 81 5.48 -1.79 -12.79
N GLU A 82 4.88 -2.28 -13.86
CA GLU A 82 4.00 -1.53 -14.75
C GLU A 82 2.57 -2.03 -14.53
N LEU A 83 1.67 -1.15 -14.11
CA LEU A 83 0.24 -1.43 -14.01
C LEU A 83 -0.40 -1.19 -15.37
N ASN A 84 -1.25 -2.11 -15.82
CA ASN A 84 -1.93 -2.02 -17.11
C ASN A 84 -3.44 -1.92 -16.97
N ASP A 85 -4.12 -1.19 -17.85
CA ASP A 85 -5.59 -1.09 -17.89
C ASP A 85 -6.27 -2.18 -18.74
N ARG A 86 -5.49 -3.08 -19.34
CA ARG A 86 -5.94 -4.25 -20.09
C ARG A 86 -5.35 -5.53 -19.52
N SER A 87 -5.83 -6.68 -20.01
CA SER A 87 -5.33 -7.99 -19.62
C SER A 87 -5.11 -8.86 -20.85
N HIS A 88 -4.40 -9.97 -20.68
CA HIS A 88 -4.24 -11.00 -21.70
C HIS A 88 -5.56 -11.57 -22.26
N VAL A 89 -6.68 -11.45 -21.54
CA VAL A 89 -7.99 -11.90 -22.04
C VAL A 89 -8.51 -10.94 -23.11
N THR A 90 -8.37 -9.63 -22.89
CA THR A 90 -8.87 -8.61 -23.82
C THR A 90 -7.86 -8.22 -24.89
N LYS A 91 -6.56 -8.39 -24.62
CA LYS A 91 -5.45 -7.97 -25.48
C LYS A 91 -4.37 -9.06 -25.57
N ALA A 92 -4.78 -10.26 -25.97
CA ALA A 92 -3.90 -11.44 -26.05
C ALA A 92 -2.65 -11.21 -26.93
N ARG A 93 -2.81 -10.50 -28.06
CA ARG A 93 -1.73 -10.22 -29.03
C ARG A 93 -0.65 -9.28 -28.49
N ASP A 94 -0.99 -8.48 -27.49
CA ASP A 94 -0.08 -7.48 -26.89
C ASP A 94 0.72 -8.08 -25.73
N LYS A 95 0.46 -9.34 -25.37
CA LYS A 95 1.32 -10.11 -24.46
C LYS A 95 2.54 -10.58 -25.24
N LYS A 96 3.68 -9.94 -25.01
CA LYS A 96 4.93 -10.22 -25.71
C LYS A 96 5.96 -10.85 -24.79
N TRP A 97 6.83 -11.69 -25.37
CA TRP A 97 7.96 -12.24 -24.66
C TRP A 97 8.85 -11.11 -24.15
N SER A 98 9.31 -11.23 -22.91
CA SER A 98 10.16 -10.25 -22.25
C SER A 98 10.95 -10.96 -21.17
N ARG A 99 12.24 -11.23 -21.44
CA ARG A 99 13.14 -11.90 -20.50
C ARG A 99 13.14 -11.21 -19.13
N GLY A 100 13.02 -12.00 -18.07
CA GLY A 100 13.09 -11.50 -16.69
C GLY A 100 11.86 -10.69 -16.23
N CYS A 101 10.80 -10.64 -17.04
CA CYS A 101 9.52 -10.08 -16.64
C CYS A 101 8.51 -11.19 -16.34
N VAL A 102 7.67 -11.00 -15.33
CA VAL A 102 6.53 -11.88 -15.07
C VAL A 102 5.25 -11.06 -15.16
N TYR A 103 4.37 -11.46 -16.06
CA TYR A 103 3.04 -10.87 -16.22
C TYR A 103 2.04 -11.56 -15.27
N TYR A 104 1.17 -10.76 -14.66
CA TYR A 104 0.10 -11.20 -13.78
C TYR A 104 -1.22 -10.52 -14.15
N ALA A 105 -2.31 -11.29 -14.27
CA ALA A 105 -3.66 -10.70 -14.33
C ALA A 105 -4.06 -10.14 -12.95
N ARG A 106 -4.98 -9.16 -12.91
CA ARG A 106 -5.43 -8.53 -11.64
C ARG A 106 -5.89 -9.55 -10.61
N ASP A 107 -6.61 -10.58 -11.06
CA ASP A 107 -7.19 -11.64 -10.24
C ASP A 107 -6.22 -12.80 -9.92
N ALA A 108 -4.97 -12.73 -10.38
CA ALA A 108 -3.91 -13.64 -9.95
C ALA A 108 -3.68 -13.58 -8.42
N PHE A 109 -4.04 -12.44 -7.82
CA PHE A 109 -3.97 -12.18 -6.40
C PHE A 109 -5.31 -11.69 -5.88
N SER A 110 -5.75 -12.22 -4.75
CA SER A 110 -6.79 -11.61 -3.94
C SER A 110 -6.35 -11.50 -2.48
N ILE A 111 -6.80 -10.42 -1.86
CA ILE A 111 -6.60 -10.12 -0.44
C ILE A 111 -7.97 -9.77 0.14
N ASN A 112 -8.16 -9.99 1.44
CA ASN A 112 -9.38 -9.57 2.13
C ASN A 112 -9.58 -8.06 1.94
N THR A 113 -10.75 -7.63 1.47
CA THR A 113 -11.06 -6.21 1.20
C THR A 113 -10.91 -5.33 2.44
N ARG A 114 -11.07 -5.90 3.64
CA ARG A 114 -10.83 -5.23 4.93
C ARG A 114 -9.36 -4.80 5.12
N ALA A 115 -8.42 -5.38 4.37
CA ALA A 115 -6.99 -5.06 4.39
C ALA A 115 -6.58 -3.92 3.43
N ILE A 116 -7.45 -3.54 2.49
CA ILE A 116 -7.07 -2.58 1.43
C ILE A 116 -7.35 -1.12 1.83
N GLY A 117 -8.19 -0.90 2.86
CA GLY A 117 -8.70 0.42 3.22
C GLY A 117 -9.85 0.88 2.31
N ASP A 118 -10.43 2.05 2.61
CA ASP A 118 -11.49 2.62 1.76
C ASP A 118 -10.88 3.22 0.50
N LYS A 119 -10.99 2.50 -0.63
CA LYS A 119 -10.43 2.91 -1.92
C LYS A 119 -11.10 4.16 -2.49
N ASN A 120 -12.36 4.40 -2.15
CA ASN A 120 -13.16 5.48 -2.70
C ASN A 120 -12.92 6.82 -1.99
N LEU A 121 -12.21 6.81 -0.86
CA LEU A 121 -11.90 8.03 -0.13
C LEU A 121 -10.86 8.86 -0.89
N VAL A 122 -11.21 10.08 -1.33
CA VAL A 122 -10.32 11.07 -1.96
C VAL A 122 -10.13 12.25 -1.02
N CYS A 123 -8.88 12.57 -0.69
CA CYS A 123 -8.52 13.75 0.10
C CYS A 123 -8.33 14.96 -0.82
N LEU A 124 -8.92 16.09 -0.45
CA LEU A 124 -8.93 17.36 -1.17
C LEU A 124 -7.89 18.31 -0.58
N HIS A 125 -7.61 19.40 -1.30
CA HIS A 125 -6.83 20.56 -0.82
C HIS A 125 -5.49 20.21 -0.15
N GLY A 126 -4.72 19.31 -0.78
CA GLY A 126 -3.40 18.89 -0.26
C GLY A 126 -3.45 17.86 0.87
N GLY A 127 -4.63 17.34 1.22
CA GLY A 127 -4.76 16.27 2.21
C GLY A 127 -4.13 14.95 1.77
N VAL A 128 -3.58 14.21 2.73
CA VAL A 128 -2.86 12.94 2.53
C VAL A 128 -3.71 11.76 3.02
N LYS A 129 -3.84 10.70 2.21
CA LYS A 129 -4.49 9.46 2.66
C LYS A 129 -3.59 8.74 3.67
N VAL A 130 -4.07 8.60 4.90
CA VAL A 130 -3.44 7.80 5.94
C VAL A 130 -4.28 6.56 6.15
N THR A 131 -3.66 5.39 6.21
CA THR A 131 -4.37 4.14 6.50
C THR A 131 -3.87 3.61 7.83
N THR A 132 -4.72 3.69 8.86
CA THR A 132 -4.42 3.21 10.21
C THR A 132 -5.09 1.86 10.46
N ARG A 133 -4.51 1.08 11.39
CA ARG A 133 -5.06 -0.19 11.83
C ARG A 133 -5.75 0.01 13.17
N ARG A 134 -7.05 -0.29 13.26
CA ARG A 134 -7.78 -0.29 14.54
C ARG A 134 -7.44 -1.56 15.35
N PRO A 135 -7.66 -1.56 16.68
CA PRO A 135 -7.51 -2.76 17.52
C PRO A 135 -8.33 -3.96 17.02
N SER A 136 -9.46 -3.71 16.35
CA SER A 136 -10.29 -4.73 15.69
C SER A 136 -9.66 -5.36 14.44
N GLY A 137 -8.44 -4.96 14.05
CA GLY A 137 -7.76 -5.42 12.84
C GLY A 137 -8.28 -4.81 11.54
N ARG A 138 -9.31 -3.96 11.59
CA ARG A 138 -9.84 -3.24 10.42
C ARG A 138 -8.92 -2.07 10.06
N HIS A 139 -8.54 -1.99 8.79
CA HIS A 139 -7.86 -0.80 8.28
C HIS A 139 -8.89 0.30 8.00
N VAL A 140 -8.61 1.49 8.52
CA VAL A 140 -9.41 2.68 8.29
C VAL A 140 -8.53 3.67 7.54
N THR A 141 -8.97 3.98 6.33
CA THR A 141 -8.35 5.06 5.55
C THR A 141 -9.03 6.36 5.96
N THR A 142 -8.24 7.33 6.37
CA THR A 142 -8.66 8.68 6.73
C THR A 142 -7.80 9.68 5.96
N CYS A 143 -8.29 10.90 5.80
CA CYS A 143 -7.49 12.00 5.28
C CYS A 143 -6.83 12.73 6.45
N ALA A 144 -5.51 12.92 6.38
CA ALA A 144 -4.81 13.92 7.17
C ALA A 144 -4.82 15.21 6.35
N CYS A 145 -5.45 16.26 6.87
CA CYS A 145 -5.66 17.50 6.15
C CYS A 145 -4.47 18.45 6.29
N ALA A 146 -4.24 19.26 5.26
CA ALA A 146 -3.34 20.40 5.33
C ALA A 146 -3.91 21.47 6.28
N ASP A 147 -3.05 22.35 6.77
CA ASP A 147 -3.44 23.44 7.67
C ASP A 147 -4.60 24.24 7.07
N GLU A 148 -5.52 24.67 7.93
CA GLU A 148 -6.79 25.34 7.56
C GLU A 148 -7.86 24.45 6.88
N TRP A 149 -7.65 23.14 6.69
CA TRP A 149 -8.67 22.24 6.14
C TRP A 149 -9.12 21.18 7.13
N THR A 150 -10.42 20.88 7.13
CA THR A 150 -11.07 19.89 8.00
C THR A 150 -12.13 19.11 7.22
N GLY A 151 -12.75 18.12 7.86
CA GLY A 151 -13.74 17.24 7.24
C GLY A 151 -13.16 15.88 6.85
N ARG A 152 -14.02 14.96 6.41
CA ARG A 152 -13.64 13.56 6.13
C ARG A 152 -12.68 13.44 4.95
N ARG A 153 -12.77 14.40 4.03
CA ARG A 153 -12.03 14.52 2.78
C ARG A 153 -11.21 15.82 2.72
N CYS A 154 -11.08 16.58 3.80
CA CYS A 154 -10.48 17.92 3.80
C CYS A 154 -11.24 18.92 2.91
N GLU A 155 -12.56 18.80 2.90
CA GLU A 155 -13.50 19.56 2.08
C GLU A 155 -13.87 20.93 2.68
N THR A 156 -13.69 21.11 3.99
CA THR A 156 -14.13 22.31 4.70
C THR A 156 -12.94 23.18 5.09
N LYS A 157 -12.93 24.45 4.68
CA LYS A 157 -11.92 25.41 5.14
C LYS A 157 -12.27 25.88 6.55
N GLY A 158 -11.39 25.62 7.52
CA GLY A 158 -11.51 26.11 8.88
C GLY A 158 -11.47 27.63 8.87
N GLN A 159 -12.56 28.27 9.32
CA GLN A 159 -12.53 29.70 9.58
C GLN A 159 -11.59 29.92 10.77
N ARG A 160 -10.68 30.91 10.66
CA ARG A 160 -9.88 31.37 11.81
C ARG A 160 -10.86 31.84 12.89
N HIS A 161 -11.15 30.99 13.87
CA HIS A 161 -11.69 31.46 15.12
C HIS A 161 -10.60 32.32 15.76
N ASN A 162 -10.75 33.64 15.67
CA ASN A 162 -10.06 34.58 16.53
C ASN A 162 -10.37 34.15 17.97
N ASN A 163 -9.43 33.46 18.61
CA ASN A 163 -9.44 33.29 20.05
C ASN A 163 -9.40 34.69 20.67
N LYS A 164 -10.57 35.22 21.03
CA LYS A 164 -10.63 36.15 22.16
C LYS A 164 -10.33 35.33 23.39
N LEU A 165 -9.22 35.63 24.04
CA LEU A 165 -8.99 35.27 25.43
C LEU A 165 -10.20 35.73 26.25
N CYS A 166 -10.76 34.80 27.01
CA CYS A 166 -11.29 35.05 28.33
C CYS A 166 -10.61 34.04 29.25
#